data_AF-A0A7C2EG64-F1
#
_entry.id   AF-A0A7C2EG64-F1
#
_cell.length_a   1.000
_cell.length_b   1.000
_cell.length_c   1.000
_cell.angle_alpha   90.00
_cell.angle_beta   90.00
_cell.angle_gamma   90.00
#
_symmetry.space_group_name_H-M   'P 1'
#
loop_
_entity.id
_entity.type
_entity.pdbx_description
1 polymer ?
#
loop_
_entity_poly.entity_id
_entity_poly.type
_entity_poly.pdbx_seq_one_letter_code
_entity_poly.pdbx_strand_id
1 'polypeptide(L)' 'MPLQEIRKRDGSVVAFEPAKIAAAVRKAMEAAGEGDPAASEELTS' A
#
# COMPACT_ATOMS: atom_id res chain seq x y z
N MET A 1 10.50 3.16 14.39
CA MET A 1 9.42 4.12 14.66
C MET A 1 8.41 3.99 13.54
N PRO A 2 7.09 3.94 13.82
CA PRO A 2 6.09 3.86 12.76
C PRO A 2 6.11 5.14 11.90
N LEU A 3 5.94 4.97 10.58
CA LEU A 3 5.71 6.09 9.67
C LEU A 3 4.37 6.73 10.03
N GLN A 4 4.36 8.03 10.31
CA GLN A 4 3.15 8.75 10.72
C GLN A 4 2.52 9.52 9.57
N GLU A 5 3.32 10.03 8.64
CA GLU A 5 2.86 10.91 7.56
C GLU A 5 3.62 10.65 6.25
N ILE A 6 2.98 10.98 5.13
CA ILE A 6 3.54 10.94 3.77
C ILE A 6 3.32 12.29 3.10
N ARG A 7 4.37 12.78 2.43
CA ARG A 7 4.26 13.87 1.46
C ARG A 7 3.88 13.32 0.09
N LYS A 8 2.76 13.78 -0.45
CA LYS A 8 2.26 13.41 -1.79
C LYS A 8 2.99 14.20 -2.89
N ARG A 9 2.76 13.76 -4.13
CA ARG A 9 3.34 14.35 -5.36
C ARG A 9 2.95 15.81 -5.59
N ASP A 10 1.76 16.20 -5.15
CA ASP A 10 1.26 17.58 -5.19
C ASP A 10 1.86 18.47 -4.08
N GLY A 11 2.71 17.92 -3.22
CA GLY A 11 3.33 18.60 -2.10
C GLY A 11 2.52 18.56 -0.80
N SER A 12 1.29 18.04 -0.81
CA SER A 12 0.47 17.90 0.41
C SER A 12 1.05 16.85 1.37
N VAL A 13 0.85 17.03 2.68
CA VAL A 13 1.23 16.05 3.71
C VAL A 13 -0.04 15.43 4.29
N VAL A 14 -0.08 14.11 4.39
CA VAL A 14 -1.22 13.36 4.92
C VAL A 14 -0.76 12.27 5.88
N ALA A 15 -1.67 11.76 6.73
CA ALA A 15 -1.40 10.61 7.58
C ALA A 15 -1.00 9.37 6.75
N PHE A 16 -0.05 8.61 7.26
CA PHE A 16 0.35 7.32 6.71
C PHE A 16 -0.74 6.27 6.97
N GLU A 17 -1.20 5.62 5.91
CA GLU A 17 -2.24 4.59 5.98
C GLU A 17 -1.73 3.32 5.29
N PRO A 18 -1.24 2.31 6.05
CA PRO A 18 -0.69 1.07 5.50
C PRO A 18 -1.67 0.36 4.54
N ALA A 19 -2.97 0.41 4.84
CA ALA A 19 -4.03 -0.18 4.03
C ALA A 19 -4.05 0.33 2.57
N LYS A 20 -3.63 1.58 2.33
CA LYS A 20 -3.54 2.14 0.97
C LYS A 20 -2.42 1.49 0.16
N ILE A 21 -1.35 1.06 0.81
CA ILE A 21 -0.25 0.32 0.16
C ILE A 21 -0.72 -1.10 -0.16
N ALA A 22 -1.29 -1.81 0.82
CA ALA A 22 -1.82 -3.17 0.61
C ALA A 22 -2.84 -3.22 -0.54
N ALA A 23 -3.77 -2.25 -0.59
CA ALA A 23 -4.75 -2.16 -1.66
C ALA A 23 -4.13 -1.90 -3.04
N ALA A 24 -3.04 -1.12 -3.12
CA ALA A 24 -2.33 -0.87 -4.37
C ALA A 24 -1.57 -2.12 -4.84
N VAL A 25 -0.91 -2.83 -3.93
CA VAL A 25 -0.22 -4.11 -4.23
C VAL A 25 -1.22 -5.15 -4.70
N ARG A 26 -2.36 -5.31 -4.01
CA ARG A 26 -3.42 -6.24 -4.41
C ARG A 26 -3.95 -5.94 -5.81
N LYS A 27 -4.21 -4.66 -6.13
CA LYS A 27 -4.63 -4.27 -7.50
C LYS A 27 -3.58 -4.62 -8.56
N ALA A 28 -2.29 -4.50 -8.24
CA ALA A 28 -1.23 -4.88 -9.15
C ALA A 28 -1.19 -6.40 -9.37
N MET A 29 -1.35 -7.19 -8.29
CA MET A 29 -1.44 -8.66 -8.36
C MET A 29 -2.67 -9.11 -9.16
N GLU A 30 -3.85 -8.54 -8.90
CA GLU A 30 -5.07 -8.80 -9.67
C GLU A 30 -4.89 -8.51 -11.16
N ALA A 31 -4.26 -7.38 -11.51
CA ALA A 31 -4.00 -7.00 -12.90
C ALA A 31 -2.98 -7.91 -13.60
N ALA A 32 -2.05 -8.52 -12.86
CA ALA A 32 -1.07 -9.46 -13.40
C ALA A 32 -1.64 -10.86 -13.65
N GLY A 33 -2.83 -11.17 -13.13
CA GLY A 33 -3.46 -12.49 -13.28
C GLY A 33 -2.91 -13.56 -12.33
N GLU A 34 -1.94 -13.21 -11.49
CA GLU A 34 -1.36 -14.03 -10.43
C GLU A 34 -1.59 -13.31 -9.10
N GLY A 35 -2.63 -13.69 -8.36
CA GLY A 35 -2.96 -13.04 -7.09
C GLY A 35 -3.38 -14.04 -6.03
N ASP A 36 -2.42 -14.47 -5.21
CA ASP A 36 -2.73 -14.98 -3.87
C ASP A 36 -2.95 -13.76 -2.95
N PRO A 37 -4.16 -13.55 -2.42
CA PRO A 37 -4.47 -12.42 -1.53
C PRO A 37 -3.53 -12.32 -0.31
N ALA A 38 -3.02 -13.46 0.16
CA ALA A 38 -2.18 -13.53 1.36
C ALA A 38 -0.83 -12.80 1.20
N ALA A 39 -0.27 -12.77 -0.01
CA ALA A 39 1.04 -12.14 -0.26
C ALA A 39 1.02 -10.61 -0.12
N SER A 40 -0.16 -9.98 -0.22
CA SER A 40 -0.29 -8.52 -0.13
C SER A 40 -0.24 -7.98 1.30
N GLU A 41 -0.64 -8.79 2.29
CA GLU A 41 -0.68 -8.42 3.70
C GLU A 41 0.71 -8.51 4.35
N GLU A 42 1.51 -9.50 3.93
CA GLU A 42 2.86 -9.75 4.45
C GLU A 42 3.83 -8.58 4.19
N LEU A 43 3.68 -7.86 3.08
CA LEU A 43 4.52 -6.72 2.71
C LEU A 43 4.21 -5.41 3.47
N THR A 44 3.10 -5.38 4.20
CA THR A 44 2.63 -4.18 4.92
C THR A 44 2.62 -4.32 6.44
N SER A 45 3.08 -5.47 6.93
CA SER A 45 3.18 -5.84 8.35
C SER A 45 4.46 -5.29 9.00
#